data_AF-A0A939YZ68-F1
#
_entry.id   AF-A0A939YZ68-F1
#
_cell.length_a   1.000
_cell.length_b   1.000
_cell.length_c   1.000
_cell.angle_alpha   90.00
_cell.angle_beta   90.00
_cell.angle_gamma   90.00
#
_symmetry.space_group_name_H-M   'P 1'
#
loop_
_entity.id
_entity.type
_entity.pdbx_description
1 polymer ?
#
loop_
_entity_poly.entity_id
_entity_poly.type
_entity_poly.pdbx_seq_one_letter_code
_entity_poly.pdbx_strand_id
1 'polypeptide(L)'
;MKKSASLLLALCVALLACAGLSGCSSSPAPESVTSLSFADATSIETIRSLNGKTVSIMGYMATLSPVSGKFMYLMNMPYQSCPFCVPNTTQLANTMAVYAPNGKTFAFTDQPVKVTGKMELGDFTDEYGYVYNYRIVNAACEQVDLSSVSENYALWQAVASDGVVAEINSMIDYLYFVCQWTEYTFTVTDENGMDIPVNMYPGDAEMYLAAEGPYGFADKRADGYFPGLVARLKAISGTELNDIIDIVNDAKALETYALQELADGHYSYNGKTDKYTLTNSDDLFNRWLDISARFSEWLAKWQM
;
A
#
# COMPACT_ATOMS: atom_id res chain seq x y z
N MET A 1 77.67 5.36 -59.85
CA MET A 1 78.16 6.29 -58.79
C MET A 1 76.96 6.85 -58.03
N LYS A 2 77.06 7.01 -56.70
CA LYS A 2 75.99 7.13 -55.66
C LYS A 2 75.55 5.76 -55.13
N LYS A 3 76.38 5.11 -54.28
CA LYS A 3 76.41 5.18 -52.80
C LYS A 3 75.10 4.64 -52.20
N SER A 4 75.06 3.37 -51.78
CA SER A 4 75.37 2.89 -50.41
C SER A 4 74.23 3.25 -49.44
N ALA A 5 73.76 2.41 -48.54
CA ALA A 5 74.00 1.01 -48.19
C ALA A 5 72.85 0.61 -47.25
N SER A 6 72.61 -0.70 -47.14
CA SER A 6 72.26 -1.44 -45.92
C SER A 6 71.23 -0.85 -44.94
N LEU A 7 70.18 -1.62 -44.60
CA LEU A 7 70.29 -2.59 -43.51
C LEU A 7 69.01 -3.44 -43.43
N LEU A 8 69.22 -4.76 -43.39
CA LEU A 8 68.52 -5.82 -42.62
C LEU A 8 67.03 -5.58 -42.29
N LEU A 9 66.13 -6.54 -42.51
CA LEU A 9 66.22 -7.90 -41.98
C LEU A 9 65.00 -8.66 -42.50
N ALA A 10 65.23 -9.90 -42.95
CA ALA A 10 64.40 -11.10 -42.76
C ALA A 10 62.86 -11.04 -42.96
N LEU A 11 62.16 -12.08 -43.40
CA LEU A 11 62.43 -13.41 -43.91
C LEU A 11 61.03 -14.05 -43.87
N CYS A 12 60.71 -14.82 -44.91
CA CYS A 12 59.68 -15.86 -44.93
C CYS A 12 58.20 -15.43 -44.77
N VAL A 13 57.38 -15.49 -45.82
CA VAL A 13 56.87 -16.69 -46.55
C VAL A 13 55.63 -17.29 -45.87
N ALA A 14 54.58 -17.32 -46.70
CA ALA A 14 53.51 -18.31 -46.82
C ALA A 14 52.24 -18.23 -45.95
N LEU A 15 51.17 -17.91 -46.68
CA LEU A 15 49.94 -18.67 -46.87
C LEU A 15 49.05 -19.04 -45.67
N LEU A 16 47.83 -18.50 -45.76
CA LEU A 16 46.52 -19.14 -45.54
C LEU A 16 46.41 -20.16 -44.40
N ALA A 17 45.74 -19.74 -43.32
CA ALA A 17 44.84 -20.60 -42.58
C ALA A 17 43.81 -19.78 -41.76
N CYS A 18 42.55 -20.19 -41.90
CA CYS A 18 41.50 -20.16 -40.90
C CYS A 18 40.87 -18.82 -40.51
N ALA A 19 39.61 -18.69 -40.95
CA ALA A 19 38.55 -18.06 -40.19
C ALA A 19 38.65 -18.44 -38.70
N GLY A 20 38.79 -17.44 -37.84
CA GLY A 20 38.88 -17.61 -36.40
C GLY A 20 38.63 -16.27 -35.70
N LEU A 21 37.44 -16.13 -35.14
CA LEU A 21 37.10 -15.39 -33.91
C LEU A 21 37.64 -13.95 -33.77
N SER A 22 36.74 -12.99 -33.97
CA SER A 22 36.61 -11.84 -33.07
C SER A 22 35.14 -11.44 -33.02
N GLY A 23 34.30 -12.38 -32.62
CA GLY A 23 33.03 -12.05 -31.98
C GLY A 23 33.36 -11.48 -30.61
N CYS A 24 33.48 -10.15 -30.51
CA CYS A 24 33.31 -9.47 -29.24
C CYS A 24 31.87 -9.72 -28.81
N SER A 25 31.65 -10.81 -28.08
CA SER A 25 30.51 -10.94 -27.19
C SER A 25 30.74 -9.93 -26.08
N SER A 26 30.33 -8.68 -26.32
CA SER A 26 29.98 -7.79 -25.23
C SER A 26 28.81 -8.46 -24.52
N SER A 27 29.11 -9.27 -23.50
CA SER A 27 28.10 -9.57 -22.49
C SER A 27 27.60 -8.20 -22.02
N PRO A 28 26.28 -7.92 -22.11
CA PRO A 28 25.77 -6.68 -21.57
C PRO A 28 26.21 -6.64 -20.10
N ALA A 29 26.77 -5.51 -19.67
CA ALA A 29 27.02 -5.27 -18.27
C ALA A 29 25.73 -5.62 -17.49
N PRO A 30 25.82 -6.25 -16.31
CA PRO A 30 24.64 -6.57 -15.53
C PRO A 30 23.83 -5.28 -15.36
N GLU A 31 22.60 -5.30 -15.87
CA GLU A 31 21.71 -4.15 -15.83
C GLU A 31 21.58 -3.73 -14.36
N SER A 32 21.97 -2.49 -14.04
CA SER A 32 22.01 -2.03 -12.65
C SER A 32 20.58 -1.98 -12.11
N VAL A 33 20.28 -2.85 -11.14
CA VAL A 33 18.98 -2.86 -10.46
C VAL A 33 18.91 -1.67 -9.52
N THR A 34 17.89 -0.81 -9.69
CA THR A 34 17.67 0.35 -8.82
C THR A 34 16.68 -0.02 -7.71
N SER A 35 17.05 0.16 -6.45
CA SER A 35 16.11 -0.03 -5.33
C SER A 35 15.06 1.09 -5.34
N LEU A 36 13.80 0.73 -5.13
CA LEU A 36 12.66 1.63 -5.09
C LEU A 36 11.84 1.34 -3.83
N SER A 37 11.54 2.38 -3.05
CA SER A 37 10.55 2.30 -1.96
C SER A 37 9.17 2.79 -2.43
N PHE A 38 8.11 2.51 -1.67
CA PHE A 38 6.80 3.10 -1.96
C PHE A 38 6.77 4.61 -1.71
N ALA A 39 7.60 5.13 -0.80
CA ALA A 39 7.79 6.56 -0.61
C ALA A 39 8.38 7.22 -1.88
N ASP A 40 9.39 6.59 -2.49
CA ASP A 40 9.96 7.06 -3.77
C ASP A 40 8.94 7.03 -4.90
N ALA A 41 8.03 6.05 -4.90
CA ALA A 41 7.00 5.88 -5.91
C ALA A 41 5.92 6.97 -5.89
N THR A 42 5.81 7.74 -4.80
CA THR A 42 4.91 8.90 -4.71
C THR A 42 5.32 10.05 -5.64
N SER A 43 6.59 10.09 -6.06
CA SER A 43 7.16 11.13 -6.91
C SER A 43 7.11 10.74 -8.39
N ILE A 44 6.30 11.46 -9.17
CA ILE A 44 6.24 11.28 -10.63
C ILE A 44 7.58 11.55 -11.32
N GLU A 45 8.42 12.42 -10.76
CA GLU A 45 9.76 12.69 -11.26
C GLU A 45 10.68 11.48 -11.06
N THR A 46 10.61 10.87 -9.87
CA THR A 46 11.34 9.64 -9.56
C THR A 46 10.91 8.52 -10.50
N ILE A 47 9.60 8.25 -10.64
CA ILE A 47 9.09 7.22 -11.55
C ILE A 47 9.50 7.50 -13.00
N ARG A 48 9.43 8.76 -13.46
CA ARG A 48 9.87 9.14 -14.80
C ARG A 48 11.37 8.86 -15.01
N SER A 49 12.20 9.10 -14.01
CA SER A 49 13.64 8.79 -14.05
C SER A 49 13.94 7.28 -14.08
N LEU A 50 13.00 6.47 -13.61
CA LEU A 50 13.09 5.00 -13.56
C LEU A 50 12.43 4.33 -14.76
N ASN A 51 11.68 5.05 -15.58
CA ASN A 51 11.02 4.49 -16.75
C ASN A 51 12.01 3.77 -17.67
N GLY A 52 11.73 2.50 -17.96
CA GLY A 52 12.56 1.62 -18.76
C GLY A 52 13.70 0.94 -18.01
N LYS A 53 13.97 1.28 -16.74
CA LYS A 53 15.02 0.66 -15.92
C LYS A 53 14.50 -0.54 -15.15
N THR A 54 15.41 -1.45 -14.81
CA THR A 54 15.14 -2.54 -13.88
C THR A 54 15.17 -2.01 -12.46
N VAL A 55 14.06 -2.18 -11.74
CA VAL A 55 13.86 -1.77 -10.35
C VAL A 55 13.66 -2.99 -9.46
N SER A 56 13.97 -2.83 -8.17
CA SER A 56 13.57 -3.78 -7.14
C SER A 56 12.84 -3.07 -6.02
N ILE A 57 11.74 -3.66 -5.56
CA ILE A 57 10.88 -3.12 -4.51
C ILE A 57 10.42 -4.27 -3.61
N MET A 58 10.38 -4.03 -2.31
CA MET A 58 9.80 -4.94 -1.33
C MET A 58 8.36 -4.55 -1.00
N GLY A 59 7.49 -5.53 -0.82
CA GLY A 59 6.10 -5.29 -0.44
C GLY A 59 5.32 -6.58 -0.19
N TYR A 60 4.00 -6.45 -0.17
CA TYR A 60 3.05 -7.53 0.09
C TYR A 60 2.08 -7.70 -1.07
N MET A 61 1.65 -8.92 -1.34
CA MET A 61 0.62 -9.18 -2.34
C MET A 61 -0.75 -8.76 -1.80
N ALA A 62 -1.52 -8.02 -2.59
CA ALA A 62 -2.92 -7.77 -2.28
C ALA A 62 -3.71 -9.09 -2.21
N THR A 63 -4.59 -9.20 -1.21
CA THR A 63 -5.39 -10.41 -0.94
C THR A 63 -6.40 -10.73 -2.05
N LEU A 64 -6.79 -9.74 -2.84
CA LEU A 64 -7.70 -9.87 -3.99
C LEU A 64 -6.98 -10.00 -5.34
N SER A 65 -5.74 -10.52 -5.35
CA SER A 65 -4.99 -10.70 -6.59
C SER A 65 -5.73 -11.60 -7.60
N PRO A 66 -5.63 -11.32 -8.92
CA PRO A 66 -6.31 -12.08 -9.96
C PRO A 66 -6.06 -13.59 -9.86
N VAL A 67 -7.11 -14.40 -9.98
CA VAL A 67 -7.03 -15.88 -9.99
C VAL A 67 -6.09 -16.39 -11.10
N SER A 68 -5.92 -15.60 -12.16
CA SER A 68 -5.01 -15.93 -13.27
C SER A 68 -3.53 -15.92 -12.87
N GLY A 69 -3.16 -15.21 -11.80
CA GLY A 69 -1.77 -15.05 -11.34
C GLY A 69 -0.85 -14.30 -12.31
N LYS A 70 -1.37 -13.77 -13.42
CA LYS A 70 -0.59 -13.08 -14.47
C LYS A 70 -0.07 -11.72 -14.00
N PHE A 71 -0.80 -11.11 -13.09
CA PHE A 71 -0.36 -9.91 -12.39
C PHE A 71 -0.85 -9.97 -10.94
N MET A 72 -0.24 -9.15 -10.11
CA MET A 72 -0.64 -8.92 -8.73
C MET A 72 -0.52 -7.43 -8.42
N TYR A 73 -1.23 -7.01 -7.38
CA TYR A 73 -1.02 -5.70 -6.80
C TYR A 73 -0.03 -5.82 -5.66
N LEU A 74 1.09 -5.11 -5.77
CA LEU A 74 2.08 -4.99 -4.71
C LEU A 74 1.71 -3.80 -3.83
N MET A 75 1.61 -4.04 -2.54
CA MET A 75 1.23 -3.07 -1.53
C MET A 75 2.39 -2.84 -0.56
N ASN A 76 2.41 -1.67 0.08
CA ASN A 76 3.41 -1.34 1.08
C ASN A 76 3.17 -2.02 2.43
N MET A 77 1.98 -2.57 2.66
CA MET A 77 1.61 -3.25 3.90
C MET A 77 0.80 -4.53 3.62
N PRO A 78 0.86 -5.52 4.52
CA PRO A 78 0.02 -6.70 4.43
C PRO A 78 -1.44 -6.36 4.77
N TYR A 79 -2.37 -7.11 4.20
CA TYR A 79 -3.81 -7.07 4.53
C TYR A 79 -4.48 -5.69 4.40
N GLN A 80 -3.92 -4.78 3.61
CA GLN A 80 -4.64 -3.55 3.27
C GLN A 80 -5.95 -3.90 2.58
N SER A 81 -7.04 -3.34 3.13
CA SER A 81 -8.31 -3.29 2.43
C SER A 81 -8.07 -2.67 1.07
N CYS A 82 -8.58 -3.36 0.05
CA CYS A 82 -8.76 -2.91 -1.31
C CYS A 82 -8.78 -1.37 -1.43
N PRO A 83 -7.75 -0.72 -2.02
CA PRO A 83 -7.78 0.73 -2.28
C PRO A 83 -8.94 1.11 -3.22
N PHE A 84 -9.62 0.10 -3.79
CA PHE A 84 -10.78 0.23 -4.67
C PHE A 84 -12.12 0.35 -3.92
N CYS A 85 -12.14 0.32 -2.58
CA CYS A 85 -13.34 0.63 -1.78
C CYS A 85 -13.63 2.13 -1.67
N VAL A 86 -12.68 3.00 -2.07
CA VAL A 86 -12.90 4.45 -2.21
C VAL A 86 -12.70 4.84 -3.68
N PRO A 87 -13.69 5.46 -4.35
CA PRO A 87 -13.55 5.84 -5.75
C PRO A 87 -12.45 6.90 -5.92
N ASN A 88 -11.53 6.65 -6.85
CA ASN A 88 -10.73 7.67 -7.54
C ASN A 88 -9.80 8.55 -6.66
N THR A 89 -8.84 7.95 -5.96
CA THR A 89 -7.68 8.73 -5.49
C THR A 89 -6.57 8.68 -6.53
N THR A 90 -6.23 9.84 -7.11
CA THR A 90 -5.04 10.07 -7.94
C THR A 90 -3.72 9.97 -7.15
N GLN A 91 -3.74 9.36 -5.96
CA GLN A 91 -2.56 9.19 -5.12
C GLN A 91 -1.66 8.10 -5.71
N LEU A 92 -0.47 8.52 -6.14
CA LEU A 92 0.58 7.68 -6.73
C LEU A 92 1.24 6.71 -5.73
N ALA A 93 0.60 6.37 -4.61
CA ALA A 93 1.30 5.74 -3.50
C ALA A 93 0.42 4.71 -2.81
N ASN A 94 1.01 3.55 -2.49
CA ASN A 94 0.49 2.41 -1.70
C ASN A 94 0.08 1.17 -2.52
N THR A 95 -0.08 1.25 -3.84
CA THR A 95 -0.38 0.07 -4.66
C THR A 95 0.22 0.17 -6.06
N MET A 96 0.88 -0.90 -6.49
CA MET A 96 1.56 -0.97 -7.79
C MET A 96 1.17 -2.24 -8.53
N ALA A 97 0.77 -2.12 -9.80
CA ALA A 97 0.52 -3.28 -10.64
C ALA A 97 1.86 -3.93 -11.03
N VAL A 98 1.98 -5.25 -10.80
CA VAL A 98 3.17 -6.04 -11.11
C VAL A 98 2.77 -7.20 -12.01
N TYR A 99 3.37 -7.27 -13.20
CA TYR A 99 3.09 -8.29 -14.21
C TYR A 99 4.20 -9.33 -14.30
N ALA A 100 3.81 -10.60 -14.28
CA ALA A 100 4.73 -11.71 -14.53
C ALA A 100 5.19 -11.71 -16.00
N PRO A 101 6.36 -12.30 -16.32
CA PRO A 101 6.76 -12.56 -17.69
C PRO A 101 5.71 -13.39 -18.44
N ASN A 102 5.66 -13.26 -19.77
CA ASN A 102 4.73 -14.03 -20.60
C ASN A 102 4.79 -15.54 -20.30
N GLY A 103 3.64 -16.13 -19.98
CA GLY A 103 3.51 -17.55 -19.65
C GLY A 103 3.94 -17.94 -18.23
N LYS A 104 4.23 -16.96 -17.36
CA LYS A 104 4.49 -17.16 -15.93
C LYS A 104 3.34 -16.61 -15.08
N THR A 105 3.28 -17.08 -13.85
CA THR A 105 2.31 -16.65 -12.84
C THR A 105 2.98 -16.49 -11.49
N PHE A 106 2.40 -15.65 -10.63
CA PHE A 106 2.75 -15.57 -9.22
C PHE A 106 1.90 -16.53 -8.40
N ALA A 107 2.51 -17.21 -7.43
CA ALA A 107 1.77 -17.87 -6.37
C ALA A 107 1.51 -16.85 -5.25
N PHE A 108 0.28 -16.82 -4.74
CA PHE A 108 -0.04 -15.97 -3.61
C PHE A 108 0.78 -16.34 -2.38
N THR A 109 1.19 -15.34 -1.63
CA THR A 109 1.86 -15.47 -0.34
C THR A 109 1.46 -14.31 0.55
N ASP A 110 1.30 -14.59 1.84
CA ASP A 110 1.14 -13.58 2.89
C ASP A 110 2.48 -13.06 3.41
N GLN A 111 3.57 -13.76 3.11
CA GLN A 111 4.94 -13.33 3.39
C GLN A 111 5.37 -12.17 2.47
N PRO A 112 6.28 -11.30 2.94
CA PRO A 112 6.82 -10.24 2.10
C PRO A 112 7.59 -10.81 0.92
N VAL A 113 7.48 -10.09 -0.18
CA VAL A 113 8.12 -10.44 -1.44
C VAL A 113 9.02 -9.32 -1.91
N LYS A 114 10.15 -9.71 -2.50
CA LYS A 114 10.97 -8.83 -3.31
C LYS A 114 10.57 -9.01 -4.75
N VAL A 115 10.09 -7.92 -5.35
CA VAL A 115 9.80 -7.85 -6.77
C VAL A 115 11.00 -7.24 -7.47
N THR A 116 11.42 -7.84 -8.58
CA THR A 116 12.44 -7.28 -9.47
C THR A 116 11.93 -7.34 -10.90
N GLY A 117 11.87 -6.19 -11.58
CA GLY A 117 11.35 -6.12 -12.94
C GLY A 117 11.56 -4.74 -13.57
N LYS A 118 10.99 -4.53 -14.76
CA LYS A 118 11.16 -3.29 -15.52
C LYS A 118 10.06 -2.30 -15.18
N MET A 119 10.43 -1.09 -14.79
CA MET A 119 9.47 0.01 -14.58
C MET A 119 8.97 0.54 -15.93
N GLU A 120 7.65 0.67 -16.09
CA GLU A 120 7.01 1.31 -17.24
C GLU A 120 6.13 2.47 -16.76
N LEU A 121 6.32 3.64 -17.35
CA LEU A 121 5.44 4.81 -17.19
C LEU A 121 4.57 4.96 -18.44
N GLY A 122 3.27 5.13 -18.27
CA GLY A 122 2.28 5.28 -19.34
C GLY A 122 0.86 5.10 -18.81
N ASP A 123 -0.15 5.36 -19.64
CA ASP A 123 -1.55 5.18 -19.23
C ASP A 123 -1.99 3.75 -19.51
N PHE A 124 -2.25 2.99 -18.44
CA PHE A 124 -2.62 1.59 -18.54
C PHE A 124 -4.04 1.37 -18.03
N THR A 125 -4.68 0.33 -18.53
CA THR A 125 -5.94 -0.19 -18.00
C THR A 125 -5.83 -1.70 -17.89
N ASP A 126 -6.12 -2.26 -16.71
CA ASP A 126 -6.09 -3.72 -16.53
C ASP A 126 -7.39 -4.40 -16.97
N GLU A 127 -7.43 -5.73 -16.82
CA GLU A 127 -8.57 -6.55 -17.24
C GLU A 127 -9.85 -6.33 -16.41
N TYR A 128 -9.74 -5.65 -15.26
CA TYR A 128 -10.86 -5.26 -14.41
C TYR A 128 -11.28 -3.80 -14.62
N GLY A 129 -10.62 -3.09 -15.55
CA GLY A 129 -10.91 -1.69 -15.88
C GLY A 129 -10.16 -0.67 -15.02
N TYR A 130 -9.19 -1.09 -14.20
CA TYR A 130 -8.43 -0.17 -13.36
C TYR A 130 -7.38 0.59 -14.15
N VAL A 131 -7.35 1.91 -13.96
CA VAL A 131 -6.42 2.81 -14.63
C VAL A 131 -5.29 3.19 -13.68
N TYR A 132 -4.05 3.10 -14.16
CA TYR A 132 -2.86 3.51 -13.43
C TYR A 132 -1.77 4.00 -14.40
N ASN A 133 -0.87 4.86 -13.92
CA ASN A 133 0.10 5.55 -14.78
C ASN A 133 1.51 4.94 -14.78
N TYR A 134 1.74 3.89 -13.98
CA TYR A 134 3.00 3.14 -13.95
C TYR A 134 2.80 1.70 -13.46
N ARG A 135 3.73 0.81 -13.82
CA ARG A 135 3.73 -0.61 -13.42
C ARG A 135 5.13 -1.22 -13.47
N ILE A 136 5.31 -2.38 -12.83
CA ILE A 136 6.49 -3.23 -13.04
C ILE A 136 6.10 -4.41 -13.94
N VAL A 137 6.85 -4.64 -15.02
CA VAL A 137 6.63 -5.75 -15.95
C VAL A 137 7.81 -6.70 -16.00
N ASN A 138 7.58 -7.90 -16.56
CA ASN A 138 8.55 -8.98 -16.63
C ASN A 138 9.17 -9.29 -15.26
N ALA A 139 8.33 -9.24 -14.22
CA ALA A 139 8.81 -9.23 -12.86
C ALA A 139 9.05 -10.64 -12.33
N ALA A 140 10.20 -10.84 -11.69
CA ALA A 140 10.41 -11.95 -10.78
C ALA A 140 9.91 -11.56 -9.39
N CYS A 141 9.29 -12.51 -8.71
CA CYS A 141 8.79 -12.35 -7.35
C CYS A 141 9.42 -13.46 -6.51
N GLU A 142 10.20 -13.06 -5.52
CA GLU A 142 10.89 -13.96 -4.61
C GLU A 142 10.40 -13.68 -3.19
N GLN A 143 10.01 -14.74 -2.47
CA GLN A 143 9.87 -14.63 -1.02
C GLN A 143 11.24 -14.28 -0.47
N VAL A 144 11.30 -13.25 0.36
CA VAL A 144 12.57 -12.83 0.95
C VAL A 144 13.00 -13.90 1.96
N ASP A 145 14.27 -14.35 1.91
CA ASP A 145 14.84 -15.20 2.96
C ASP A 145 15.22 -14.31 4.16
N LEU A 146 14.35 -14.37 5.14
CA LEU A 146 14.29 -13.46 6.28
C LEU A 146 15.34 -13.76 7.36
N SER A 147 16.10 -14.84 7.20
CA SER A 147 17.19 -15.21 8.12
C SER A 147 18.39 -14.23 8.07
N SER A 148 18.44 -13.37 7.05
CA SER A 148 19.55 -12.45 6.79
C SER A 148 19.24 -10.97 7.06
N VAL A 149 18.04 -10.64 7.53
CA VAL A 149 17.56 -9.25 7.65
C VAL A 149 17.34 -8.87 9.13
N SER A 150 17.92 -7.74 9.53
CA SER A 150 18.13 -7.18 10.88
C SER A 150 16.96 -7.19 11.88
N GLU A 151 17.25 -6.96 13.17
CA GLU A 151 16.32 -6.89 14.32
C GLU A 151 14.98 -6.14 14.07
N ASN A 152 14.98 -5.07 13.26
CA ASN A 152 13.75 -4.34 12.89
C ASN A 152 12.75 -5.19 12.09
N TYR A 153 13.22 -6.18 11.33
CA TYR A 153 12.37 -7.06 10.55
C TYR A 153 11.67 -8.12 11.42
N ALA A 154 12.35 -8.68 12.42
CA ALA A 154 11.74 -9.65 13.33
C ALA A 154 10.58 -9.02 14.13
N LEU A 155 10.77 -7.77 14.57
CA LEU A 155 9.71 -7.00 15.20
C LEU A 155 8.55 -6.76 14.24
N TRP A 156 8.84 -6.32 13.01
CA TRP A 156 7.80 -6.12 12.00
C TRP A 156 7.04 -7.41 11.68
N GLN A 157 7.71 -8.55 11.55
CA GLN A 157 7.07 -9.84 11.33
C GLN A 157 6.16 -10.24 12.49
N ALA A 158 6.58 -9.99 13.73
CA ALA A 158 5.73 -10.22 14.90
C ALA A 158 4.48 -9.33 14.87
N VAL A 159 4.61 -8.07 14.46
CA VAL A 159 3.46 -7.17 14.28
C VAL A 159 2.55 -7.62 13.13
N ALA A 160 3.10 -7.94 11.97
CA ALA A 160 2.33 -8.35 10.79
C ALA A 160 1.58 -9.68 11.02
N SER A 161 2.21 -10.65 11.69
CA SER A 161 1.64 -11.97 11.96
C SER A 161 0.57 -11.97 13.06
N ASP A 162 0.61 -11.01 13.99
CA ASP A 162 -0.45 -10.85 15.01
C ASP A 162 -1.79 -10.39 14.39
N GLY A 163 -1.74 -9.71 13.25
CA GLY A 163 -2.92 -9.10 12.62
C GLY A 163 -3.38 -7.80 13.29
N VAL A 164 -2.63 -7.27 14.26
CA VAL A 164 -2.94 -5.98 14.93
C VAL A 164 -3.00 -4.81 13.96
N VAL A 165 -2.22 -4.85 12.86
CA VAL A 165 -2.25 -3.82 11.81
C VAL A 165 -3.62 -3.76 11.13
N ALA A 166 -4.23 -4.90 10.83
CA ALA A 166 -5.57 -4.95 10.25
C ALA A 166 -6.62 -4.43 11.24
N GLU A 167 -6.49 -4.78 12.52
CA GLU A 167 -7.40 -4.30 13.56
C GLU A 167 -7.27 -2.78 13.79
N ILE A 168 -6.06 -2.21 13.73
CA ILE A 168 -5.85 -0.76 13.81
C ILE A 168 -6.43 -0.04 12.59
N ASN A 169 -6.39 -0.64 11.39
CA ASN A 169 -7.13 -0.09 10.25
C ASN A 169 -8.65 -0.08 10.53
N SER A 170 -9.21 -1.19 11.02
CA SER A 170 -10.62 -1.23 11.42
C SER A 170 -10.98 -0.22 12.52
N MET A 171 -10.06 0.04 13.46
CA MET A 171 -10.20 1.10 14.46
C MET A 171 -10.27 2.48 13.79
N ILE A 172 -9.45 2.78 12.77
CA ILE A 172 -9.46 4.06 12.06
C ILE A 172 -10.76 4.25 11.27
N ASP A 173 -11.27 3.20 10.62
CA ASP A 173 -12.57 3.23 9.92
C ASP A 173 -13.73 3.49 10.90
N TYR A 174 -13.72 2.80 12.04
CA TYR A 174 -14.65 3.04 13.13
C TYR A 174 -14.54 4.47 13.66
N LEU A 175 -13.32 4.99 13.83
CA LEU A 175 -13.08 6.34 14.32
C LEU A 175 -13.58 7.40 13.34
N TYR A 176 -13.45 7.15 12.03
CA TYR A 176 -14.03 8.01 11.01
C TYR A 176 -15.55 8.06 11.13
N PHE A 177 -16.19 6.90 11.29
CA PHE A 177 -17.63 6.82 11.48
C PHE A 177 -18.10 7.66 12.67
N VAL A 178 -17.53 7.49 13.87
CA VAL A 178 -17.96 8.30 15.03
C VAL A 178 -17.70 9.79 14.85
N CYS A 179 -16.65 10.16 14.10
CA CYS A 179 -16.29 11.56 13.85
C CYS A 179 -17.13 12.20 12.73
N GLN A 180 -17.67 11.42 11.79
CA GLN A 180 -18.25 11.92 10.53
C GLN A 180 -19.53 11.17 10.11
N TRP A 181 -20.27 10.56 11.04
CA TRP A 181 -21.48 9.79 10.73
C TRP A 181 -22.52 10.58 9.92
N THR A 182 -22.55 11.92 10.03
CA THR A 182 -23.44 12.78 9.24
C THR A 182 -23.15 12.78 7.74
N GLU A 183 -21.96 12.34 7.33
CA GLU A 183 -21.55 12.23 5.94
C GLU A 183 -21.93 10.87 5.32
N TYR A 184 -22.44 9.94 6.12
CA TYR A 184 -22.90 8.64 5.64
C TYR A 184 -24.28 8.75 5.01
N THR A 185 -24.44 8.01 3.92
CA THR A 185 -25.73 7.82 3.24
C THR A 185 -25.96 6.33 3.04
N PHE A 186 -27.22 5.92 3.03
CA PHE A 186 -27.63 4.56 2.69
C PHE A 186 -28.78 4.60 1.70
N THR A 187 -28.96 3.50 0.96
CA THR A 187 -30.01 3.40 -0.06
C THR A 187 -31.27 2.80 0.53
N VAL A 188 -32.41 3.43 0.28
CA VAL A 188 -33.72 2.81 0.49
C VAL A 188 -34.44 2.70 -0.84
N THR A 189 -35.18 1.61 -1.04
CA THR A 189 -36.02 1.44 -2.23
C THR A 189 -37.39 2.01 -1.94
N ASP A 190 -37.84 2.96 -2.76
CA ASP A 190 -39.16 3.59 -2.62
C ASP A 190 -40.30 2.67 -3.07
N GLU A 191 -41.55 3.13 -2.90
CA GLU A 191 -42.76 2.39 -3.30
C GLU A 191 -42.83 2.06 -4.79
N ASN A 192 -42.04 2.74 -5.62
CA ASN A 192 -41.96 2.53 -7.07
C ASN A 192 -40.79 1.63 -7.48
N GLY A 193 -40.01 1.12 -6.52
CA GLY A 193 -38.82 0.30 -6.79
C GLY A 193 -37.60 1.12 -7.19
N MET A 194 -37.59 2.43 -6.94
CA MET A 194 -36.44 3.30 -7.18
C MET A 194 -35.56 3.39 -5.93
N ASP A 195 -34.27 3.14 -6.11
CA ASP A 195 -33.26 3.30 -5.08
C ASP A 195 -32.93 4.79 -4.89
N ILE A 196 -33.18 5.29 -3.68
CA ILE A 196 -32.92 6.67 -3.29
C ILE A 196 -31.92 6.73 -2.13
N PRO A 197 -30.93 7.64 -2.18
CA PRO A 197 -30.01 7.85 -1.08
C PRO A 197 -30.70 8.62 0.05
N VAL A 198 -30.48 8.18 1.28
CA VAL A 198 -30.97 8.81 2.51
C VAL A 198 -29.78 9.12 3.40
N ASN A 199 -29.75 10.33 3.96
CA ASN A 199 -28.70 10.74 4.90
C ASN A 199 -28.89 10.01 6.23
N MET A 200 -27.80 9.74 6.93
CA MET A 200 -27.85 9.13 8.25
C MET A 200 -28.44 10.05 9.31
N TYR A 201 -29.34 9.52 10.13
CA TYR A 201 -29.90 10.22 11.30
C TYR A 201 -29.16 9.79 12.59
N PRO A 202 -29.22 10.59 13.67
CA PRO A 202 -28.60 10.23 14.95
C PRO A 202 -29.02 8.84 15.47
N GLY A 203 -30.30 8.48 15.30
CA GLY A 203 -30.81 7.17 15.70
C GLY A 203 -30.23 6.01 14.88
N ASP A 204 -29.94 6.24 13.60
CA ASP A 204 -29.26 5.26 12.75
C ASP A 204 -27.81 5.11 13.20
N ALA A 205 -27.13 6.22 13.52
CA ALA A 205 -25.76 6.18 14.02
C ALA A 205 -25.66 5.34 15.31
N GLU A 206 -26.54 5.59 16.28
CA GLU A 206 -26.64 4.78 17.51
C GLU A 206 -26.94 3.30 17.23
N MET A 207 -27.80 3.01 16.25
CA MET A 207 -28.08 1.64 15.83
C MET A 207 -26.83 0.94 15.30
N TYR A 208 -26.05 1.60 14.42
CA TYR A 208 -24.79 1.06 13.91
C TYR A 208 -23.77 0.83 15.04
N LEU A 209 -23.69 1.76 15.99
CA LEU A 209 -22.82 1.64 17.18
C LEU A 209 -23.20 0.48 18.10
N ALA A 210 -24.48 0.11 18.13
CA ALA A 210 -25.00 -1.00 18.94
C ALA A 210 -25.08 -2.33 18.17
N ALA A 211 -24.94 -2.32 16.84
CA ALA A 211 -25.09 -3.51 16.02
C ALA A 211 -23.86 -4.41 16.06
N GLU A 212 -24.09 -5.72 16.11
CA GLU A 212 -23.08 -6.74 15.85
C GLU A 212 -22.98 -7.06 14.35
N GLY A 213 -21.89 -7.70 13.95
CA GLY A 213 -21.69 -8.20 12.60
C GLY A 213 -20.92 -7.23 11.70
N PRO A 214 -20.83 -7.51 10.38
CA PRO A 214 -19.84 -6.90 9.49
C PRO A 214 -20.06 -5.40 9.22
N TYR A 215 -21.24 -4.87 9.54
CA TYR A 215 -21.61 -3.47 9.32
C TYR A 215 -21.82 -2.70 10.63
N GLY A 216 -21.77 -3.39 11.77
CA GLY A 216 -21.93 -2.79 13.09
C GLY A 216 -20.60 -2.54 13.78
N PHE A 217 -20.61 -1.69 14.81
CA PHE A 217 -19.41 -1.31 15.56
C PHE A 217 -19.45 -1.73 17.04
N ALA A 218 -20.38 -2.60 17.45
CA ALA A 218 -20.54 -2.99 18.85
C ALA A 218 -19.26 -3.60 19.45
N ASP A 219 -18.49 -4.35 18.66
CA ASP A 219 -17.22 -4.93 19.07
C ASP A 219 -16.11 -3.88 19.26
N LYS A 220 -16.10 -2.81 18.45
CA LYS A 220 -15.16 -1.69 18.58
C LYS A 220 -15.54 -0.74 19.73
N ARG A 221 -16.84 -0.61 20.02
CA ARG A 221 -17.36 0.20 21.15
C ARG A 221 -17.18 -0.47 22.52
N ALA A 222 -16.81 -1.75 22.56
CA ALA A 222 -16.65 -2.46 23.82
C ALA A 222 -15.52 -1.83 24.67
N ASP A 223 -15.73 -1.68 25.98
CA ASP A 223 -14.77 -1.07 26.92
C ASP A 223 -13.35 -1.66 26.82
N GLY A 224 -13.27 -2.94 26.46
CA GLY A 224 -12.03 -3.70 26.31
C GLY A 224 -11.32 -3.55 24.97
N TYR A 225 -11.91 -2.89 23.96
CA TYR A 225 -11.37 -2.82 22.60
C TYR A 225 -10.00 -2.14 22.54
N PHE A 226 -9.94 -0.84 22.85
CA PHE A 226 -8.68 -0.07 22.86
C PHE A 226 -7.67 -0.61 23.89
N PRO A 227 -8.04 -0.93 25.15
CA PRO A 227 -7.10 -1.57 26.08
C PRO A 227 -6.55 -2.91 25.56
N GLY A 228 -7.38 -3.69 24.85
CA GLY A 228 -6.98 -4.93 24.21
C GLY A 228 -5.94 -4.72 23.11
N LEU A 229 -6.11 -3.70 22.27
CA LEU A 229 -5.11 -3.31 21.27
C LEU A 229 -3.77 -2.90 21.90
N VAL A 230 -3.80 -2.07 22.93
CA VAL A 230 -2.60 -1.68 23.67
C VAL A 230 -1.91 -2.90 24.31
N ALA A 231 -2.69 -3.82 24.89
CA ALA A 231 -2.16 -5.04 25.48
C ALA A 231 -1.50 -5.95 24.43
N ARG A 232 -2.12 -6.11 23.25
CA ARG A 232 -1.56 -6.85 22.11
C ARG A 232 -0.23 -6.25 21.65
N LEU A 233 -0.17 -4.93 21.43
CA LEU A 233 1.06 -4.24 21.03
C LEU A 233 2.18 -4.42 22.06
N LYS A 234 1.88 -4.29 23.36
CA LYS A 234 2.86 -4.52 24.43
C LYS A 234 3.33 -5.97 24.51
N ALA A 235 2.48 -6.94 24.16
CA ALA A 235 2.85 -8.35 24.12
C ALA A 235 3.79 -8.67 22.94
N ILE A 236 3.64 -7.95 21.81
CA ILE A 236 4.56 -8.05 20.67
C ILE A 236 5.92 -7.44 21.02
N SER A 237 5.93 -6.23 21.59
CA SER A 237 7.16 -5.59 22.09
C SER A 237 6.85 -4.61 23.22
N GLY A 238 7.57 -4.74 24.33
CA GLY A 238 7.36 -3.91 25.52
C GLY A 238 7.88 -2.47 25.41
N THR A 239 8.77 -2.17 24.44
CA THR A 239 9.45 -0.87 24.34
C THR A 239 9.45 -0.26 22.94
N GLU A 240 9.40 -1.08 21.88
CA GLU A 240 9.63 -0.61 20.50
C GLU A 240 8.35 -0.15 19.77
N LEU A 241 7.18 -0.30 20.40
CA LEU A 241 5.87 0.01 19.78
C LEU A 241 5.12 1.14 20.52
N ASN A 242 5.83 1.98 21.28
CA ASN A 242 5.21 3.06 22.04
C ASN A 242 4.54 4.10 21.14
N ASP A 243 5.10 4.37 19.96
CA ASP A 243 4.54 5.35 19.02
C ASP A 243 3.16 4.91 18.47
N ILE A 244 2.98 3.63 18.15
CA ILE A 244 1.67 3.09 17.76
C ILE A 244 0.72 2.92 18.95
N ILE A 245 1.23 2.64 20.15
CA ILE A 245 0.41 2.64 21.38
C ILE A 245 -0.15 4.04 21.66
N ASP A 246 0.63 5.09 21.46
CA ASP A 246 0.18 6.48 21.63
C ASP A 246 -0.94 6.82 20.64
N ILE A 247 -0.82 6.39 19.37
CA ILE A 247 -1.89 6.54 18.36
C ILE A 247 -3.18 5.86 18.82
N VAL A 248 -3.12 4.63 19.37
CA VAL A 248 -4.30 3.91 19.89
C VAL A 248 -4.92 4.64 21.10
N ASN A 249 -4.09 5.21 21.99
CA ASN A 249 -4.60 5.99 23.12
C ASN A 249 -5.27 7.30 22.69
N ASP A 250 -4.71 7.99 21.71
CA ASP A 250 -5.30 9.21 21.14
C ASP A 250 -6.62 8.90 20.41
N ALA A 251 -6.68 7.76 19.70
CA ALA A 251 -7.90 7.26 19.08
C ALA A 251 -9.00 6.99 20.11
N LYS A 252 -8.66 6.36 21.25
CA LYS A 252 -9.61 6.18 22.35
C LYS A 252 -10.12 7.53 22.89
N ALA A 253 -9.23 8.50 23.09
CA ALA A 253 -9.61 9.81 23.59
C ALA A 253 -10.53 10.56 22.61
N LEU A 254 -10.27 10.43 21.30
CA LEU A 254 -11.13 10.99 20.27
C LEU A 254 -12.49 10.28 20.20
N GLU A 255 -12.51 8.96 20.26
CA GLU A 255 -13.74 8.16 20.29
C GLU A 255 -14.64 8.59 21.46
N THR A 256 -14.07 8.65 22.67
CA THR A 256 -14.82 9.05 23.87
C THR A 256 -15.40 10.45 23.72
N TYR A 257 -14.65 11.39 23.13
CA TYR A 257 -15.12 12.74 22.85
C TYR A 257 -16.24 12.76 21.80
N ALA A 258 -16.05 12.09 20.65
CA ALA A 258 -17.02 12.08 19.56
C ALA A 258 -18.35 11.42 19.97
N LEU A 259 -18.29 10.34 20.75
CA LEU A 259 -19.48 9.68 21.30
C LEU A 259 -20.22 10.58 22.30
N GLN A 260 -19.50 11.38 23.09
CA GLN A 260 -20.12 12.35 23.99
C GLN A 260 -20.84 13.46 23.20
N GLU A 261 -20.23 13.96 22.12
CA GLU A 261 -20.86 14.96 21.24
C GLU A 261 -22.15 14.44 20.59
N LEU A 262 -22.18 13.17 20.18
CA LEU A 262 -23.40 12.50 19.71
C LEU A 262 -24.46 12.41 20.83
N ALA A 263 -24.07 11.94 22.01
CA ALA A 263 -24.98 11.75 23.15
C ALA A 263 -25.58 13.07 23.65
N ASP A 264 -24.80 14.15 23.64
CA ASP A 264 -25.23 15.49 24.05
C ASP A 264 -26.06 16.21 22.97
N GLY A 265 -26.18 15.62 21.78
CA GLY A 265 -26.98 16.19 20.70
C GLY A 265 -26.31 17.36 20.01
N HIS A 266 -24.98 17.42 19.97
CA HIS A 266 -24.21 18.51 19.38
C HIS A 266 -24.18 18.47 17.84
N TYR A 267 -25.37 18.52 17.24
CA TYR A 267 -25.59 18.56 15.80
C TYR A 267 -26.82 19.42 15.45
N SER A 268 -26.89 19.84 14.20
CA SER A 268 -28.02 20.63 13.68
C SER A 268 -28.65 19.96 12.47
N TYR A 269 -29.96 20.15 12.29
CA TYR A 269 -30.71 19.59 11.17
C TYR A 269 -31.01 20.65 10.11
N ASN A 270 -30.72 20.34 8.84
CA ASN A 270 -31.09 21.15 7.70
C ASN A 270 -32.27 20.54 6.95
N GLY A 271 -33.47 21.08 7.16
CA GLY A 271 -34.70 20.60 6.52
C GLY A 271 -34.78 20.83 4.99
N LYS A 272 -33.85 21.58 4.38
CA LYS A 272 -33.82 21.72 2.90
C LYS A 272 -33.08 20.57 2.23
N THR A 273 -32.03 20.06 2.88
CA THR A 273 -31.19 18.98 2.37
C THR A 273 -31.46 17.66 3.07
N ASP A 274 -32.39 17.64 4.03
CA ASP A 274 -32.71 16.50 4.88
C ASP A 274 -31.44 15.87 5.49
N LYS A 275 -30.56 16.72 6.04
CA LYS A 275 -29.21 16.32 6.47
C LYS A 275 -28.88 16.90 7.84
N TYR A 276 -28.28 16.08 8.70
CA TYR A 276 -27.67 16.52 9.95
C TYR A 276 -26.23 16.99 9.73
N THR A 277 -25.74 17.89 10.58
CA THR A 277 -24.34 18.32 10.55
C THR A 277 -23.83 18.47 11.98
N LEU A 278 -22.67 17.88 12.25
CA LEU A 278 -21.98 17.99 13.53
C LEU A 278 -21.54 19.43 13.77
N THR A 279 -21.73 19.92 15.00
CA THR A 279 -21.39 21.31 15.38
C THR A 279 -19.90 21.59 15.22
N ASN A 280 -19.06 20.59 15.47
CA ASN A 280 -17.61 20.63 15.41
C ASN A 280 -17.04 19.68 14.33
N SER A 281 -17.75 19.51 13.21
CA SER A 281 -17.39 18.56 12.15
C SER A 281 -15.92 18.67 11.72
N ASP A 282 -15.44 19.89 11.45
CA ASP A 282 -14.06 20.11 10.99
C ASP A 282 -13.03 19.74 12.07
N ASP A 283 -13.31 19.98 13.35
CA ASP A 283 -12.40 19.59 14.46
C ASP A 283 -12.30 18.07 14.58
N LEU A 284 -13.46 17.39 14.57
CA LEU A 284 -13.53 15.94 14.62
C LEU A 284 -12.80 15.30 13.44
N PHE A 285 -13.04 15.80 12.22
CA PHE A 285 -12.36 15.34 11.01
C PHE A 285 -10.84 15.55 11.10
N ASN A 286 -10.37 16.73 11.53
CA ASN A 286 -8.94 17.01 11.61
C ASN A 286 -8.23 16.16 12.66
N ARG A 287 -8.87 15.90 13.81
CA ARG A 287 -8.32 15.00 14.84
C ARG A 287 -8.25 13.56 14.37
N TRP A 288 -9.25 13.09 13.63
CA TRP A 288 -9.20 11.78 12.97
C TRP A 288 -8.10 11.72 11.91
N LEU A 289 -7.98 12.77 11.10
CA LEU A 289 -6.98 12.85 10.03
C LEU A 289 -5.55 12.80 10.59
N ASP A 290 -5.27 13.47 11.71
CA ASP A 290 -3.98 13.38 12.41
C ASP A 290 -3.64 11.94 12.82
N ILE A 291 -4.59 11.24 13.44
CA ILE A 291 -4.44 9.83 13.86
C ILE A 291 -4.18 8.93 12.65
N SER A 292 -4.97 9.08 11.58
CA SER A 292 -4.83 8.32 10.34
C SER A 292 -3.47 8.59 9.66
N ALA A 293 -3.02 9.85 9.65
CA ALA A 293 -1.74 10.24 9.08
C ALA A 293 -0.57 9.65 9.87
N ARG A 294 -0.58 9.77 11.20
CA ARG A 294 0.45 9.19 12.08
C ARG A 294 0.52 7.67 11.97
N PHE A 295 -0.62 7.00 11.82
CA PHE A 295 -0.62 5.56 11.54
C PHE A 295 0.01 5.23 10.17
N SER A 296 -0.34 6.00 9.14
CA SER A 296 0.25 5.85 7.81
C SER A 296 1.78 6.08 7.83
N GLU A 297 2.24 7.09 8.56
CA GLU A 297 3.67 7.36 8.78
C GLU A 297 4.34 6.23 9.55
N TRP A 298 3.70 5.71 10.60
CA TRP A 298 4.19 4.57 11.38
C TRP A 298 4.41 3.34 10.48
N LEU A 299 3.46 3.07 9.58
CA LEU A 299 3.56 1.98 8.61
C LEU A 299 4.68 2.21 7.59
N ALA A 300 4.88 3.46 7.16
CA ALA A 300 5.94 3.80 6.22
C ALA A 300 7.34 3.54 6.77
N LYS A 301 7.56 3.62 8.09
CA LYS A 301 8.86 3.32 8.73
C LYS A 301 9.36 1.88 8.47
N TRP A 302 8.46 0.96 8.13
CA TRP A 302 8.78 -0.45 7.88
C TRP A 302 9.11 -0.77 6.42
N GLN A 303 8.97 0.21 5.52
CA GLN A 303 9.38 0.06 4.13
C GLN A 303 10.91 0.17 4.05
N MET A 304 11.59 -0.96 3.88
CA MET A 304 13.03 -1.02 3.56
C MET A 304 13.29 -0.72 2.09
#